data_AF-A0A511TA33-F1
#
_entry.id   AF-A0A511TA33-F1
#
_cell.length_a   1.000
_cell.length_b   1.000
_cell.length_c   1.000
_cell.angle_alpha   90.00
_cell.angle_beta   90.00
_cell.angle_gamma   90.00
#
_symmetry.space_group_name_H-M   'P 1'
#
loop_
_entity.id
_entity.type
_entity.pdbx_description
1 polymer ?
#
loop_
_entity_poly.entity_id
_entity_poly.type
_entity_poly.pdbx_seq_one_letter_code
_entity_poly.pdbx_strand_id
1 'polypeptide(L)'
;MPRLTPAVLLLTGLSACATTPVDPAGSAKDACPTAKLAFTREAGCRNDGAVELCLTAGDAALLARVQALAPGARALSSRGRAACDTASEVLVLLPLEEQDCEGRHGALTPAAWERLCRVAALPQVRALVPTWYE
;
A
#
# COMPACT_ATOMS: atom_id res chain seq x y z
N MET A 1 29.66 78.55 -14.95
CA MET A 1 29.75 77.07 -14.88
C MET A 1 28.61 76.54 -14.01
N PRO A 2 27.47 76.10 -14.58
CA PRO A 2 26.47 75.35 -13.83
C PRO A 2 26.66 73.83 -14.06
N ARG A 3 26.83 73.08 -12.96
CA ARG A 3 26.98 71.63 -12.96
C ARG A 3 25.60 70.98 -13.02
N LEU A 4 25.38 70.11 -14.01
CA LEU A 4 24.25 69.19 -14.07
C LEU A 4 24.43 68.06 -13.05
N THR A 5 23.39 67.79 -12.26
CA THR A 5 23.25 66.59 -11.43
C THR A 5 22.12 65.72 -11.98
N PRO A 6 22.39 64.47 -12.37
CA PRO A 6 21.38 63.45 -12.60
C PRO A 6 21.35 62.47 -11.42
N ALA A 7 20.18 62.18 -10.86
CA ALA A 7 19.95 61.02 -9.98
C ALA A 7 18.45 60.85 -9.78
N VAL A 8 17.84 59.67 -9.72
CA VAL A 8 18.18 58.28 -10.02
C VAL A 8 16.79 57.61 -10.01
N LEU A 9 16.44 56.84 -11.05
CA LEU A 9 15.17 56.10 -11.10
C LEU A 9 15.21 54.99 -10.04
N LEU A 10 14.26 55.04 -9.10
CA LEU A 10 13.98 53.96 -8.16
C LEU A 10 13.26 52.82 -8.90
N LEU A 11 14.00 51.75 -9.19
CA LEU A 11 13.43 50.46 -9.58
C LEU A 11 12.88 49.75 -8.34
N THR A 12 11.56 49.63 -8.26
CA THR A 12 10.87 48.79 -7.27
C THR A 12 11.09 47.32 -7.56
N GLY A 13 11.98 46.67 -6.80
CA GLY A 13 12.15 45.22 -6.81
C GLY A 13 10.98 44.54 -6.11
N LEU A 14 10.05 43.96 -6.88
CA LEU A 14 9.09 42.99 -6.37
C LEU A 14 9.83 41.66 -6.14
N SER A 15 10.25 41.43 -4.89
CA SER A 15 10.74 40.13 -4.43
C SER A 15 9.53 39.20 -4.32
N ALA A 16 9.26 38.45 -5.38
CA ALA A 16 8.28 37.38 -5.36
C ALA A 16 8.84 36.22 -4.53
N CYS A 17 8.43 36.13 -3.26
CA CYS A 17 8.51 34.87 -2.52
C CYS A 17 7.59 33.87 -3.23
N ALA A 18 8.15 33.11 -4.17
CA ALA A 18 7.54 31.89 -4.68
C ALA A 18 7.50 30.89 -3.53
N THR A 19 6.47 31.02 -2.70
CA THR A 19 6.08 29.99 -1.75
C THR A 19 5.48 28.89 -2.60
N THR A 20 6.26 27.85 -2.89
CA THR A 20 5.73 26.61 -3.45
C THR A 20 4.57 26.17 -2.58
N PRO A 21 3.37 25.94 -3.14
CA PRO A 21 2.32 25.26 -2.42
C PRO A 21 2.89 23.89 -2.01
N VAL A 22 3.05 23.66 -0.71
CA VAL A 22 3.09 22.30 -0.18
C VAL A 22 1.69 21.77 -0.43
N ASP A 23 1.55 20.87 -1.39
CA ASP A 23 0.32 20.10 -1.58
C ASP A 23 -0.04 19.45 -0.24
N PRO A 24 -1.13 19.85 0.42
CA PRO A 24 -1.62 19.13 1.57
C PRO A 24 -2.36 17.91 1.03
N ALA A 25 -1.97 16.74 1.53
CA ALA A 25 -2.63 15.45 1.34
C ALA A 25 -2.40 14.78 -0.03
N GLY A 26 -1.78 13.60 0.04
CA GLY A 26 -1.87 12.60 -1.01
C GLY A 26 -3.33 12.43 -1.44
N SER A 27 -3.54 12.50 -2.75
CA SER A 27 -4.81 12.32 -3.43
C SER A 27 -5.63 11.20 -2.80
N ALA A 28 -6.83 11.54 -2.32
CA ALA A 28 -7.80 10.61 -1.72
C ALA A 28 -8.30 9.49 -2.67
N LYS A 29 -7.66 9.27 -3.83
CA LYS A 29 -7.93 8.18 -4.77
C LYS A 29 -7.07 6.93 -4.55
N ASP A 30 -6.06 7.00 -3.69
CA ASP A 30 -5.13 5.88 -3.43
C ASP A 30 -5.06 5.53 -1.93
N ALA A 31 -6.12 5.83 -1.17
CA ALA A 31 -6.20 5.40 0.22
C ALA A 31 -6.28 3.87 0.30
N CYS A 32 -5.42 3.27 1.14
CA CYS A 32 -5.43 1.83 1.37
C CYS A 32 -6.85 1.35 1.74
N PRO A 33 -7.39 0.29 1.09
CA PRO A 33 -8.71 -0.28 1.42
C PRO A 33 -8.73 -1.01 2.77
N THR A 34 -8.45 -0.30 3.87
CA THR A 34 -8.28 -0.87 5.21
C THR A 34 -9.48 -1.66 5.71
N ALA A 35 -10.69 -1.35 5.24
CA ALA A 35 -11.89 -2.13 5.53
C ALA A 35 -11.84 -3.60 5.05
N LYS A 36 -10.95 -3.92 4.09
CA LYS A 36 -10.69 -5.28 3.61
C LYS A 36 -9.56 -5.98 4.37
N LEU A 37 -8.80 -5.27 5.21
CA LEU A 37 -7.68 -5.84 5.97
C LEU A 37 -8.14 -6.12 7.40
N ALA A 38 -8.07 -7.37 7.83
CA ALA A 38 -8.44 -7.76 9.19
C ALA A 38 -7.37 -7.41 10.25
N PHE A 39 -6.42 -6.54 9.90
CA PHE A 39 -5.28 -6.11 10.70
C PHE A 39 -4.84 -4.71 10.28
N THR A 40 -4.08 -4.03 11.13
CA THR A 40 -3.48 -2.72 10.82
C THR A 40 -2.02 -2.87 10.42
N ARG A 41 -1.41 -1.80 9.89
CA ARG A 41 0.03 -1.80 9.59
C ARG A 41 0.86 -2.15 10.82
N GLU A 42 0.50 -1.57 11.96
CA GLU A 42 1.20 -1.69 13.26
C GLU A 42 1.13 -3.10 13.84
N ALA A 43 0.12 -3.88 13.48
CA ALA A 43 -0.06 -5.26 13.92
C ALA A 43 0.29 -6.29 12.83
N GLY A 44 0.67 -5.84 11.63
CA GLY A 44 0.73 -6.68 10.44
C GLY A 44 1.80 -7.76 10.46
N CYS A 45 2.86 -7.65 11.29
CA CYS A 45 3.87 -8.71 11.43
C CYS A 45 3.66 -9.60 12.65
N ARG A 46 2.52 -9.51 13.34
CA ARG A 46 2.18 -10.42 14.45
C ARG A 46 1.76 -11.82 13.95
N ASN A 47 1.51 -11.97 12.65
CA ASN A 47 1.17 -13.26 12.04
C ASN A 47 2.35 -14.24 11.99
N ASP A 48 2.09 -15.45 11.52
CA ASP A 48 3.10 -16.51 11.39
C ASP A 48 3.89 -16.49 10.06
N GLY A 49 3.87 -15.36 9.33
CA GLY A 49 4.63 -15.15 8.10
C GLY A 49 3.79 -15.11 6.82
N ALA A 50 2.46 -14.99 6.93
CA ALA A 50 1.62 -14.83 5.75
C ALA A 50 0.32 -14.04 6.02
N VAL A 51 -0.29 -13.65 4.92
CA VAL A 51 -1.67 -13.14 4.85
C VAL A 51 -2.43 -13.98 3.83
N GLU A 52 -3.70 -14.25 4.11
CA GLU A 52 -4.56 -15.07 3.29
C GLU A 52 -5.68 -14.26 2.63
N LEU A 53 -6.04 -14.64 1.41
CA LEU A 53 -7.26 -14.20 0.75
C LEU A 53 -7.89 -15.34 -0.05
N CYS A 54 -9.14 -15.16 -0.46
CA CYS A 54 -9.82 -16.06 -1.38
C CYS A 54 -9.88 -15.43 -2.77
N LEU A 55 -9.59 -16.24 -3.79
CA LEU A 55 -9.82 -15.91 -5.20
C LEU A 55 -10.76 -16.95 -5.82
N THR A 56 -11.48 -16.56 -6.87
CA THR A 56 -12.28 -17.49 -7.68
C THR A 56 -11.39 -18.62 -8.22
N ALA A 57 -11.83 -19.86 -8.04
CA ALA A 57 -11.14 -21.03 -8.57
C ALA A 57 -11.08 -21.00 -10.11
N GLY A 58 -9.94 -21.37 -10.69
CA GLY A 58 -9.74 -21.39 -12.14
C GLY A 58 -9.47 -20.04 -12.80
N ASP A 59 -9.53 -18.92 -12.07
CA ASP A 59 -9.17 -17.60 -12.60
C ASP A 59 -7.65 -17.37 -12.54
N ALA A 60 -6.94 -18.00 -13.50
CA ALA A 60 -5.49 -17.89 -13.60
C ALA A 60 -5.01 -16.46 -13.85
N ALA A 61 -5.82 -15.63 -14.53
CA ALA A 61 -5.47 -14.24 -14.80
C ALA A 61 -5.50 -13.40 -13.53
N LEU A 62 -6.48 -13.61 -12.65
CA LEU A 62 -6.54 -12.94 -11.36
C LEU A 62 -5.40 -13.37 -10.43
N LEU A 63 -5.08 -14.68 -10.38
CA LEU A 63 -3.92 -15.17 -9.63
C LEU A 63 -2.61 -14.54 -10.14
N ALA A 64 -2.42 -14.47 -11.45
CA ALA A 64 -1.24 -13.82 -12.04
C ALA A 64 -1.15 -12.33 -11.68
N ARG A 65 -2.27 -11.62 -11.61
CA ARG A 65 -2.30 -10.21 -11.14
C ARG A 65 -1.89 -10.10 -9.68
N VAL A 66 -2.37 -10.99 -8.81
CA VAL A 66 -1.96 -11.03 -7.40
C VAL A 66 -0.46 -11.33 -7.30
N GLN A 67 0.06 -12.29 -8.08
CA GLN A 67 1.48 -12.63 -8.11
C GLN A 67 2.35 -11.49 -8.66
N ALA A 68 1.86 -10.70 -9.61
CA ALA A 68 2.57 -9.51 -10.08
C ALA A 68 2.74 -8.46 -8.97
N LEU A 69 1.78 -8.36 -8.04
CA LEU A 69 1.86 -7.47 -6.88
C LEU A 69 2.65 -8.08 -5.72
N ALA A 70 2.56 -9.40 -5.56
CA ALA A 70 3.21 -10.17 -4.51
C ALA A 70 3.82 -11.46 -5.08
N PRO A 71 5.09 -11.42 -5.58
CA PRO A 71 5.71 -12.52 -6.33
C PRO A 71 5.79 -13.88 -5.62
N GLY A 72 5.69 -13.91 -4.28
CA GLY A 72 5.64 -15.15 -3.50
C GLY A 72 4.25 -15.75 -3.32
N ALA A 73 3.20 -15.15 -3.90
CA ALA A 73 1.83 -15.60 -3.69
C ALA A 73 1.59 -17.01 -4.26
N ARG A 74 1.02 -17.89 -3.44
CA ARG A 74 0.74 -19.29 -3.79
C ARG A 74 -0.72 -19.65 -3.53
N ALA A 75 -1.34 -20.34 -4.49
CA ALA A 75 -2.70 -20.86 -4.34
C ALA A 75 -2.67 -22.25 -3.69
N LEU A 76 -3.63 -22.52 -2.81
CA LEU A 76 -3.82 -23.79 -2.11
C LEU A 76 -5.29 -24.20 -2.13
N SER A 77 -5.55 -25.51 -2.19
CA SER A 77 -6.88 -26.08 -1.99
C SER A 77 -7.15 -26.26 -0.49
N SER A 78 -7.45 -25.16 0.18
CA SER A 78 -7.76 -25.11 1.62
C SER A 78 -8.80 -24.03 1.89
N ARG A 79 -9.50 -24.14 3.01
CA ARG A 79 -10.35 -23.05 3.50
C ARG A 79 -9.51 -21.91 4.09
N GLY A 80 -8.39 -22.24 4.73
CA GLY A 80 -7.58 -21.29 5.51
C GLY A 80 -8.37 -20.58 6.61
N ARG A 81 -7.75 -19.56 7.20
CA ARG A 81 -8.40 -18.56 8.05
C ARG A 81 -9.26 -17.59 7.25
N ALA A 82 -8.97 -17.41 5.96
CA ALA A 82 -9.83 -16.63 5.06
C ALA A 82 -11.20 -17.28 4.83
N ALA A 83 -11.38 -18.54 5.28
CA ALA A 83 -12.62 -19.31 5.21
C ALA A 83 -13.17 -19.46 3.78
N CYS A 84 -12.28 -19.66 2.81
CA CYS A 84 -12.64 -19.80 1.40
C CYS A 84 -13.61 -20.96 1.17
N ASP A 85 -14.56 -20.76 0.25
CA ASP A 85 -15.43 -21.83 -0.21
C ASP A 85 -14.65 -22.72 -1.18
N THR A 86 -14.22 -23.90 -0.74
CA THR A 86 -13.41 -24.82 -1.55
C THR A 86 -14.12 -25.36 -2.80
N ALA A 87 -15.43 -25.18 -2.94
CA ALA A 87 -16.16 -25.55 -4.15
C ALA A 87 -15.99 -24.52 -5.28
N SER A 88 -15.76 -23.25 -4.94
CA SER A 88 -15.73 -22.14 -5.92
C SER A 88 -14.52 -21.22 -5.80
N GLU A 89 -13.70 -21.38 -4.77
CA GLU A 89 -12.58 -20.50 -4.43
C GLU A 89 -11.31 -21.30 -4.13
N VAL A 90 -10.18 -20.61 -4.26
CA VAL A 90 -8.86 -21.07 -3.81
C VAL A 90 -8.30 -20.10 -2.78
N LEU A 91 -7.66 -20.65 -1.75
CA LEU A 91 -6.90 -19.86 -0.80
C LEU A 91 -5.63 -19.38 -1.47
N VAL A 92 -5.28 -18.10 -1.34
CA VAL A 92 -3.99 -17.58 -1.74
C VAL A 92 -3.25 -17.08 -0.51
N LEU A 93 -2.07 -17.64 -0.27
CA LEU A 93 -1.12 -17.19 0.73
C LEU A 93 -0.18 -16.15 0.12
N LEU A 94 -0.13 -14.98 0.75
CA LEU A 94 0.82 -13.91 0.50
C LEU A 94 1.90 -13.97 1.58
N PRO A 95 3.14 -14.41 1.28
CA PRO A 95 4.19 -14.47 2.28
C PRO A 95 4.61 -13.06 2.73
N LEU A 96 4.89 -12.96 4.03
CA LEU A 96 5.55 -11.84 4.68
C LEU A 96 6.86 -12.34 5.26
N GLU A 97 7.95 -11.77 4.78
CA GLU A 97 9.31 -12.12 5.16
C GLU A 97 9.84 -11.18 6.25
N GLU A 98 11.00 -11.48 6.83
CA GLU A 98 11.58 -10.63 7.89
C GLU A 98 11.78 -9.17 7.41
N GLN A 99 12.20 -8.96 6.17
CA GLN A 99 12.36 -7.62 5.58
C GLN A 99 11.05 -6.85 5.37
N ASP A 100 9.90 -7.53 5.43
CA ASP A 100 8.59 -6.88 5.34
C ASP A 100 8.20 -6.20 6.67
N CYS A 101 8.98 -6.42 7.73
CA CYS A 101 8.69 -5.97 9.08
C CYS A 101 9.73 -4.97 9.59
N GLU A 102 9.29 -3.95 10.32
CA GLU A 102 10.18 -3.02 11.03
C GLU A 102 10.88 -3.69 12.23
N GLY A 103 10.40 -4.86 12.63
CA GLY A 103 10.97 -5.73 13.64
C GLY A 103 10.10 -6.95 13.87
N ARG A 104 10.60 -7.92 14.65
CA ARG A 104 9.85 -9.12 14.99
C ARG A 104 8.52 -8.75 15.67
N HIS A 105 7.40 -9.23 15.11
CA HIS A 105 6.05 -8.91 15.58
C HIS A 105 5.66 -7.41 15.56
N GLY A 106 6.44 -6.60 14.83
CA GLY A 106 6.26 -5.16 14.72
C GLY A 106 5.28 -4.73 13.63
N ALA A 107 5.44 -3.49 13.19
CA ALA A 107 4.71 -2.96 12.06
C ALA A 107 5.24 -3.54 10.74
N LEU A 108 4.37 -3.61 9.75
CA LEU A 108 4.80 -3.76 8.35
C LEU A 108 5.56 -2.51 7.92
N THR A 109 6.61 -2.71 7.12
CA THR A 109 7.27 -1.60 6.42
C THR A 109 6.28 -0.89 5.50
N PRO A 110 6.51 0.39 5.17
CA PRO A 110 5.64 1.10 4.23
C PRO A 110 5.47 0.39 2.89
N ALA A 111 6.54 -0.21 2.35
CA ALA A 111 6.51 -0.94 1.09
C ALA A 111 5.68 -2.23 1.17
N ALA A 112 5.81 -2.99 2.27
CA ALA A 112 5.01 -4.19 2.49
C ALA A 112 3.52 -3.84 2.67
N TRP A 113 3.22 -2.78 3.43
CA TRP A 113 1.87 -2.28 3.59
C TRP A 113 1.26 -1.86 2.26
N GLU A 114 1.97 -1.06 1.46
CA GLU A 114 1.52 -0.62 0.14
C GLU A 114 1.24 -1.80 -0.79
N ARG A 115 2.11 -2.82 -0.79
CA ARG A 115 1.88 -4.06 -1.54
C ARG A 115 0.55 -4.72 -1.17
N LEU A 116 0.24 -4.87 0.12
CA LEU A 116 -1.03 -5.43 0.58
C LEU A 116 -2.23 -4.53 0.25
N CYS A 117 -2.07 -3.20 0.33
CA CYS A 117 -3.09 -2.25 -0.10
C CYS A 117 -3.42 -2.38 -1.59
N ARG A 118 -2.41 -2.57 -2.45
CA ARG A 118 -2.61 -2.80 -3.90
C ARG A 118 -3.34 -4.12 -4.17
N VAL A 119 -3.04 -5.18 -3.41
CA VAL A 119 -3.79 -6.44 -3.50
C VAL A 119 -5.24 -6.24 -3.04
N ALA A 120 -5.46 -5.56 -1.92
CA ALA A 120 -6.80 -5.25 -1.40
C ALA A 120 -7.62 -4.36 -2.36
N ALA A 121 -6.95 -3.51 -3.14
CA ALA A 121 -7.58 -2.65 -4.13
C ALA A 121 -8.17 -3.41 -5.33
N LEU A 122 -7.78 -4.68 -5.54
CA LEU A 122 -8.41 -5.53 -6.54
C LEU A 122 -9.90 -5.74 -6.19
N PRO A 123 -10.85 -5.48 -7.11
CA PRO A 123 -12.28 -5.61 -6.82
C PRO A 123 -12.70 -7.01 -6.35
N GLN A 124 -12.02 -8.05 -6.85
CA GLN A 124 -12.30 -9.45 -6.56
C GLN A 124 -11.82 -9.87 -5.17
N VAL A 125 -10.90 -9.12 -4.56
CA VAL A 125 -10.38 -9.42 -3.23
C VAL A 125 -11.36 -8.88 -2.20
N ARG A 126 -11.96 -9.78 -1.43
CA ARG A 126 -12.98 -9.43 -0.41
C ARG A 126 -12.38 -9.11 0.95
N ALA A 127 -11.37 -9.87 1.36
CA ALA A 127 -10.67 -9.69 2.62
C ALA A 127 -9.23 -10.21 2.51
N LEU A 128 -8.36 -9.63 3.34
CA LEU A 128 -7.02 -10.12 3.66
C LEU A 128 -6.98 -10.39 5.16
N VAL A 129 -6.68 -11.62 5.53
CA VAL A 129 -6.62 -12.04 6.94
C VAL A 129 -5.24 -12.53 7.32
N PRO A 130 -4.74 -12.21 8.52
CA PRO A 130 -3.44 -12.68 8.99
C PRO A 130 -3.51 -14.18 9.33
N THR A 131 -2.40 -14.87 9.11
CA THR A 131 -2.19 -16.24 9.63
C THR A 131 -1.73 -16.20 11.09
N TRP A 132 -1.93 -17.28 11.83
CA TRP A 132 -1.49 -17.39 13.24
C TRP A 132 -1.23 -18.86 13.55
N TYR A 133 -0.24 -19.15 14.40
CA TYR A 133 -0.08 -20.47 14.99
C TYR A 133 -1.31 -20.80 15.87
N GLU A 134 -1.82 -22.03 15.73
CA GLU A 134 -2.82 -22.63 16.61
C GLU A 134 -2.17 -23.34 17.80
#